data_AF-A0A820QUR5-F1
#
_entry.id   AF-A0A820QUR5-F1
#
_cell.length_a   1.000
_cell.length_b   1.000
_cell.length_c   1.000
_cell.angle_alpha   90.00
_cell.angle_beta   90.00
_cell.angle_gamma   90.00
#
_symmetry.space_group_name_H-M   'P 1'
#
loop_
_entity.id
_entity.type
_entity.pdbx_description
1 polymer ?
#
loop_
_entity_poly.entity_id
_entity_poly.type
_entity_poly.pdbx_seq_one_letter_code
_entity_poly.pdbx_strand_id
1 'polypeptide(L)'
;RNKKLYGKLKQKYYQNGDMSDKEFEHLRSLTYPNKLKDNILYTWNHTPTNVDLNKLPKIERALIKLDRLIGKGAFGEVYAGTMMNNQLVAIKVKYLFLNLFLRN
;
A
#
# COMPACT_ATOMS: atom_id res chain seq x y z
N ARG A 1 -17.95 -2.02 -1.04
CA ARG A 1 -18.84 -0.83 -0.97
C ARG A 1 -18.14 0.47 -0.51
N ASN A 2 -16.99 0.44 0.18
CA ASN A 2 -16.36 1.64 0.77
C ASN A 2 -15.47 2.53 -0.14
N LYS A 3 -14.93 2.01 -1.26
CA LYS A 3 -14.05 2.80 -2.15
C LYS A 3 -14.73 4.02 -2.77
N LYS A 4 -16.04 3.93 -3.07
CA LYS A 4 -16.82 5.05 -3.62
C LYS A 4 -17.06 6.16 -2.58
N LEU A 5 -17.10 5.83 -1.29
CA LEU A 5 -17.30 6.80 -0.22
C LEU A 5 -16.02 7.62 0.01
N TYR A 6 -14.86 6.95 0.00
CA TYR A 6 -13.55 7.59 0.14
C TYR A 6 -13.26 8.61 -0.97
N GLY A 7 -13.56 8.24 -2.23
CA GLY A 7 -13.41 9.16 -3.36
C GLY A 7 -14.29 10.41 -3.27
N LYS A 8 -15.55 10.27 -2.80
CA LYS A 8 -16.47 11.40 -2.62
C LYS A 8 -16.06 12.32 -1.48
N LEU A 9 -15.57 11.78 -0.36
CA LEU A 9 -15.09 12.56 0.76
C LEU A 9 -13.85 13.36 0.37
N LYS A 10 -12.88 12.71 -0.29
CA LYS A 10 -11.68 13.38 -0.80
C LYS A 10 -12.01 14.58 -1.69
N GLN A 11 -12.99 14.43 -2.59
CA GLN A 11 -13.40 15.53 -3.47
C GLN A 11 -14.02 16.71 -2.72
N LYS A 12 -14.78 16.45 -1.65
CA LYS A 12 -15.41 17.48 -0.80
C LYS A 12 -14.39 18.30 0.00
N TYR A 13 -13.33 17.68 0.52
CA TYR A 13 -12.35 18.38 1.36
C TYR A 13 -11.32 19.17 0.55
N TYR A 14 -10.89 18.67 -0.61
CA TYR A 14 -9.96 19.40 -1.50
C TYR A 14 -10.58 20.67 -2.10
N GLN A 15 -11.90 20.72 -2.28
CA GLN A 15 -12.61 21.89 -2.84
C GLN A 15 -12.68 23.07 -1.87
N ASN A 16 -12.54 22.83 -0.56
CA ASN A 16 -12.72 23.87 0.46
C ASN A 16 -11.40 24.46 0.98
N GLY A 17 -10.25 24.09 0.40
CA GLY A 17 -8.93 24.62 0.79
C GLY A 17 -8.49 24.29 2.22
N ASP A 18 -9.30 23.55 2.98
CA ASP A 18 -9.06 23.23 4.38
C ASP A 18 -8.21 21.95 4.46
N MET A 19 -6.89 22.13 4.41
CA MET A 19 -5.87 21.07 4.50
C MET A 19 -5.61 20.62 5.94
N SER A 20 -6.48 20.99 6.88
CA SER A 20 -6.47 20.46 8.24
C SER A 20 -6.92 18.99 8.20
N ASP A 21 -6.13 18.09 8.81
CA ASP A 21 -6.27 16.62 8.84
C ASP A 21 -7.58 16.07 9.45
N LYS A 22 -8.70 16.78 9.33
CA LYS A 22 -10.06 16.36 9.69
C LYS A 22 -10.45 15.05 9.00
N GLU A 23 -9.92 14.78 7.81
CA GLU A 23 -10.07 13.47 7.14
C GLU A 23 -9.43 12.35 7.98
N PHE A 24 -8.22 12.57 8.49
CA PHE A 24 -7.48 11.60 9.28
C PHE A 24 -8.10 11.37 10.66
N GLU A 25 -8.56 12.44 11.31
CA GLU A 25 -9.29 12.35 12.59
C GLU A 25 -10.64 11.64 12.44
N HIS A 26 -11.36 11.88 11.34
CA HIS A 26 -12.58 11.13 11.06
C HIS A 26 -12.29 9.63 10.85
N LEU A 27 -11.25 9.27 10.10
CA LEU A 27 -10.84 7.88 9.90
C LEU A 27 -10.41 7.18 11.21
N ARG A 28 -9.80 7.91 12.15
CA ARG A 28 -9.49 7.40 13.50
C ARG A 28 -10.75 7.17 14.34
N SER A 29 -11.74 8.06 14.22
CA SER A 29 -13.01 7.96 14.96
C SER A 29 -13.92 6.84 14.47
N LEU A 30 -13.73 6.37 13.24
CA LEU A 30 -14.37 5.18 12.70
C LEU A 30 -13.71 3.92 13.32
N THR A 31 -14.00 3.66 14.58
CA THR A 31 -13.53 2.48 15.31
C THR A 31 -13.90 1.23 14.51
N TYR A 32 -12.89 0.56 13.94
CA TYR A 32 -13.10 -0.67 13.19
C TYR A 32 -13.71 -1.71 14.14
N PRO A 33 -14.82 -2.38 13.76
CA PRO A 33 -15.40 -3.40 14.62
C PRO A 33 -14.35 -4.47 14.90
N ASN A 34 -14.19 -4.80 16.19
CA ASN A 34 -13.26 -5.78 16.78
C ASN A 34 -13.35 -7.21 16.21
N LYS A 35 -14.10 -7.43 15.13
CA LYS A 35 -14.42 -8.73 14.52
C LYS A 35 -13.39 -9.24 13.51
N LEU A 36 -12.22 -8.59 13.40
CA LEU A 36 -11.12 -8.99 12.52
C LEU A 36 -9.86 -9.44 13.27
N LYS A 37 -9.91 -9.55 14.61
CA LYS A 37 -8.74 -9.89 15.44
C LYS A 37 -8.04 -11.19 15.04
N ASP A 38 -8.75 -12.14 14.46
CA ASP A 38 -8.17 -13.45 14.14
C ASP A 38 -7.36 -13.46 12.83
N ASN A 39 -7.45 -12.41 11.98
CA ASN A 39 -6.78 -12.37 10.67
C ASN A 39 -5.99 -11.07 10.39
N ILE A 40 -5.85 -10.15 11.37
CA ILE A 40 -4.99 -8.97 11.22
C ILE A 40 -3.59 -9.30 11.73
N LEU A 41 -2.71 -9.73 10.83
CA LEU A 41 -1.31 -10.05 11.15
C LEU A 41 -0.48 -8.79 11.48
N TYR A 42 -0.93 -7.60 11.07
CA TYR A 42 -0.22 -6.33 11.31
C TYR A 42 -1.20 -5.22 11.65
N THR A 43 -1.16 -4.72 12.89
CA THR A 43 -1.90 -3.51 13.32
C THR A 43 -1.04 -2.27 13.09
N TRP A 44 -1.65 -1.07 13.09
CA TRP A 44 -0.94 0.20 12.95
C TRP A 44 0.18 0.40 13.98
N ASN A 45 0.13 -0.31 15.11
CA ASN A 45 1.13 -0.23 16.18
C ASN A 45 2.23 -1.31 16.07
N HIS A 46 2.19 -2.14 15.03
CA HIS A 46 3.16 -3.21 14.82
C HIS A 46 3.90 -3.03 13.49
N THR A 47 5.14 -2.57 13.58
CA THR A 47 6.04 -2.59 12.42
C THR A 47 6.57 -4.01 12.26
N PRO A 48 6.37 -4.68 11.11
CA PRO A 48 6.88 -6.03 10.90
C PRO A 48 8.39 -6.08 11.06
N THR A 49 8.85 -7.05 11.84
CA THR A 49 10.29 -7.29 12.03
C THR A 49 10.87 -8.03 10.83
N ASN A 50 12.20 -8.07 10.72
CA ASN A 50 12.87 -8.90 9.70
C ASN A 50 12.52 -10.39 9.83
N VAL A 51 12.24 -10.87 11.05
CA VAL A 51 11.78 -12.24 11.29
C VAL A 51 10.41 -12.47 10.65
N ASP A 52 9.50 -11.50 10.73
CA ASP A 52 8.18 -11.59 10.10
C ASP A 52 8.28 -11.56 8.59
N LEU A 53 9.15 -10.69 8.04
CA LEU A 53 9.39 -10.61 6.61
C LEU A 53 9.97 -11.91 6.04
N ASN A 54 10.82 -12.59 6.81
CA ASN A 54 11.41 -13.86 6.39
C ASN A 54 10.41 -15.02 6.34
N LYS A 55 9.28 -14.92 7.06
CA LYS A 55 8.19 -15.90 7.01
C LYS A 55 7.29 -15.73 5.78
N LEU A 56 7.38 -14.61 5.07
CA LEU A 56 6.56 -14.36 3.90
C LEU A 56 6.94 -15.30 2.75
N PRO A 57 5.96 -15.74 1.94
CA PRO A 57 6.24 -16.56 0.77
C PRO A 57 7.16 -15.79 -0.18
N LYS A 58 8.28 -16.40 -0.54
CA LYS A 58 9.24 -15.87 -1.50
C LYS A 58 8.84 -16.38 -2.88
N ILE A 59 8.52 -15.46 -3.77
CA ILE A 59 8.18 -15.77 -5.16
C ILE A 59 9.38 -15.38 -6.01
N GLU A 60 9.87 -16.30 -6.82
CA GLU A 60 10.94 -16.01 -7.77
C GLU A 60 10.47 -15.01 -8.82
N ARG A 61 11.30 -14.00 -9.10
CA ARG A 61 10.97 -12.94 -10.05
C ARG A 61 10.68 -13.47 -11.46
N ALA A 62 11.30 -14.58 -11.86
CA ALA A 62 11.09 -15.20 -13.17
C ALA A 62 9.66 -15.73 -13.35
N LEU A 63 8.95 -16.06 -12.26
CA LEU A 63 7.57 -16.57 -12.29
C LEU A 63 6.52 -15.46 -12.50
N ILE A 64 6.96 -14.21 -12.62
CA ILE A 64 6.10 -13.02 -12.66
C ILE A 64 6.37 -12.26 -13.95
N LYS A 65 5.31 -12.01 -14.72
CA LYS A 65 5.34 -11.11 -15.88
C LYS A 65 4.76 -9.75 -15.48
N LEU A 66 5.47 -8.68 -15.82
CA LEU A 66 4.98 -7.30 -15.73
C LEU A 66 4.34 -6.94 -17.07
N ASP A 67 3.06 -6.57 -17.07
CA ASP A 67 2.32 -6.32 -18.31
C ASP A 67 2.11 -4.81 -18.54
N ARG A 68 1.55 -4.09 -17.56
CA ARG A 68 1.19 -2.66 -17.74
C ARG A 68 1.37 -1.87 -16.46
N LEU A 69 2.00 -0.70 -16.53
CA LEU A 69 2.05 0.25 -15.43
C LEU A 69 0.63 0.75 -15.11
N ILE A 70 0.20 0.64 -13.84
CA ILE A 70 -1.11 1.09 -13.37
C ILE A 70 -1.05 2.22 -12.34
N GLY A 71 0.13 2.52 -11.80
CA GLY A 71 0.30 3.65 -10.90
C GLY A 71 1.76 3.90 -10.54
N LYS A 72 2.06 5.14 -10.17
CA LYS A 72 3.39 5.59 -9.74
C LYS A 72 3.24 6.55 -8.56
N GLY A 73 4.13 6.46 -7.59
CA GLY A 73 4.18 7.36 -6.45
C GLY A 73 5.59 7.46 -5.87
N ALA A 74 5.74 8.21 -4.77
CA ALA A 74 7.03 8.46 -4.14
C ALA A 74 7.79 7.18 -3.73
N PHE A 75 7.06 6.10 -3.45
CA PHE A 75 7.62 4.84 -2.97
C PHE A 75 7.81 3.77 -4.05
N GLY A 76 7.57 4.11 -5.31
CA GLY A 76 7.76 3.18 -6.43
C GLY A 76 6.62 3.15 -7.44
N GLU A 77 6.66 2.12 -8.26
CA GLU A 77 5.75 1.87 -9.38
C GLU A 77 4.91 0.63 -9.11
N VAL A 78 3.68 0.63 -9.60
CA VAL A 78 2.77 -0.50 -9.50
C VAL A 78 2.36 -0.92 -10.91
N TYR A 79 2.60 -2.18 -11.23
CA TYR A 79 2.24 -2.80 -12.51
C TYR A 79 1.10 -3.78 -12.30
N ALA A 80 0.19 -3.86 -13.26
CA ALA A 80 -0.59 -5.07 -13.49
C ALA A 80 0.34 -6.12 -14.12
N GLY A 81 0.22 -7.36 -13.67
CA GLY A 81 1.01 -8.46 -14.17
C GLY A 81 0.29 -9.80 -14.02
N THR A 82 0.97 -10.83 -14.49
CA THR A 82 0.45 -12.19 -14.53
C THR A 82 1.48 -13.15 -13.95
N MET A 83 1.07 -14.02 -13.03
CA MET A 83 1.89 -15.14 -12.55
C MET A 83 1.81 -16.32 -13.52
N MET A 84 2.77 -17.26 -13.47
CA MET A 84 2.80 -18.43 -14.37
C MET A 84 1.54 -19.31 -14.36
N ASN A 85 0.77 -19.29 -13.28
CA ASN A 85 -0.52 -19.97 -13.18
C ASN A 85 -1.69 -19.15 -13.80
N ASN A 86 -1.38 -18.17 -14.65
CA ASN A 86 -2.30 -17.20 -15.25
C ASN A 86 -3.06 -16.32 -14.25
N GLN A 87 -2.61 -16.25 -12.98
CA GLN A 87 -3.24 -15.38 -12.00
C GLN A 87 -2.85 -13.91 -12.22
N LEU A 88 -3.86 -13.05 -12.35
CA LEU A 88 -3.67 -11.60 -12.41
C LEU A 88 -3.29 -11.04 -11.03
N VAL A 89 -2.23 -10.23 -11.01
CA VAL A 89 -1.65 -9.65 -9.79
C VAL A 89 -1.26 -8.19 -9.98
N ALA A 90 -1.19 -7.45 -8.87
CA ALA A 90 -0.59 -6.12 -8.83
C ALA A 90 0.81 -6.23 -8.21
N ILE A 91 1.83 -5.72 -8.90
CA ILE A 91 3.24 -5.85 -8.51
C ILE A 91 3.79 -4.47 -8.20
N LYS A 92 4.18 -4.24 -6.95
CA LYS A 92 4.77 -2.98 -6.50
C LYS A 92 6.29 -3.08 -6.47
N VAL A 93 6.95 -2.36 -7.36
CA VAL A 93 8.40 -2.24 -7.44
C VAL A 93 8.81 -1.01 -6.63
N LYS A 94 9.63 -1.19 -5.60
CA LYS A 94 10.10 -0.08 -4.75
C LYS A 94 11.27 0.64 -5.40
N TYR A 95 11.31 1.97 -5.28
CA TYR A 95 12.56 2.70 -5.50
C TYR A 95 13.49 2.44 -4.31
N LEU A 96 14.69 1.93 -4.56
CA LEU A 96 15.76 2.04 -3.59
C LEU A 96 16.34 3.44 -3.73
N PHE A 97 16.09 4.30 -2.75
CA PHE A 97 16.87 5.52 -2.60
C PHE A 97 18.24 5.08 -2.06
N LEU A 98 19.20 4.84 -2.96
CA LEU A 98 20.58 4.71 -2.56
C LEU A 98 21.03 6.11 -2.14
N ASN A 99 21.23 6.32 -0.83
CA ASN A 99 21.98 7.48 -0.37
C ASN A 99 23.43 7.32 -0.85
N LEU A 100 23.73 7.75 -2.07
CA LEU A 100 25.09 8.14 -2.44
C LEU A 100 25.38 9.44 -1.69
N PHE A 101 25.73 9.31 -0.40
CA PHE A 101 26.67 10.25 0.17
C PHE A 101 28.00 9.99 -0.54
N LEU A 102 28.22 10.71 -1.64
CA LEU A 102 29.56 10.97 -2.14
C LEU A 102 30.31 11.66 -0.99
N ARG A 103 31.13 10.89 -0.27
CA ARG A 103 32.18 11.45 0.58
C ARG A 103 33.15 12.16 -0.36
N ASN A 104 33.17 13.48 -0.31
CA ASN A 104 34.34 14.28 -0.65
C ASN A 104 35.12 14.54 0.64
#